data_AF-A0A0R0M0F5-F1
#
_entry.id   AF-A0A0R0M0F5-F1
#
_cell.length_a   1.000
_cell.length_b   1.000
_cell.length_c   1.000
_cell.angle_alpha   90.00
_cell.angle_beta   90.00
_cell.angle_gamma   90.00
#
_symmetry.space_group_name_H-M   'P 1'
#
loop_
_entity.id
_entity.type
_entity.pdbx_description
1 polymer ?
#
loop_
_entity_poly.entity_id
_entity_poly.type
_entity_poly.pdbx_seq_one_letter_code
_entity_poly.pdbx_strand_id
1 'polypeptide(L)'
;KNFKNDNINRSQDPIEESLRSEIENALNIFAKRGGTLFHEKVAFTSIHVKVSGTTDENLLYFFSKALKKTYNDTKPIPILLYYKIQLSIIEDLLGKCYKLLSRYKYKLIDEDFDERNKIFEVNFYIQRNLFNQFHDELKKVSKGLFSIKTEEMGFLRYENEDWTEFIETEQKIRGLIDDEIVIVDPEKQRTQKK
;
A
#
# COMPACT_ATOMS: atom_id res chain seq x y z
N LYS A 1 -8.51 0.70 -22.85
CA LYS A 1 -9.27 -0.28 -23.66
C LYS A 1 -10.75 0.03 -23.52
N ASN A 2 -11.44 0.09 -24.66
CA ASN A 2 -12.78 0.65 -24.85
C ASN A 2 -13.83 0.07 -23.91
N PHE A 3 -14.59 0.95 -23.24
CA PHE A 3 -15.86 0.60 -22.60
C PHE A 3 -16.87 0.29 -23.71
N LYS A 4 -17.23 -0.99 -23.88
CA LYS A 4 -18.44 -1.37 -24.60
C LYS A 4 -19.62 -1.09 -23.67
N ASN A 5 -20.48 -0.17 -24.10
CA ASN A 5 -21.79 0.07 -23.51
C ASN A 5 -22.68 -1.13 -23.84
N ASP A 6 -22.78 -2.07 -22.91
CA ASP A 6 -23.87 -3.03 -22.92
C ASP A 6 -25.06 -2.41 -22.16
N ASN A 7 -26.12 -2.13 -22.92
CA ASN A 7 -27.45 -1.63 -22.57
C ASN A 7 -27.78 -1.56 -21.07
N ILE A 8 -27.69 -0.36 -20.50
CA ILE A 8 -28.36 -0.01 -19.24
C ILE A 8 -29.82 0.29 -19.58
N ASN A 9 -30.71 -0.68 -19.34
CA ASN A 9 -32.14 -0.40 -19.14
C ASN A 9 -32.23 0.54 -17.92
N ARG A 10 -32.31 1.85 -18.17
CA ARG A 10 -32.60 2.84 -17.12
C ARG A 10 -34.07 2.70 -16.78
N SER A 11 -34.38 2.16 -15.61
CA SER A 11 -35.72 2.29 -15.05
C SER A 11 -36.03 3.79 -14.86
N GLN A 12 -37.27 4.18 -15.15
CA GLN A 12 -37.77 5.54 -14.98
C GLN A 12 -38.37 5.75 -13.58
N ASP A 13 -38.06 4.88 -12.62
CA ASP A 13 -38.67 4.89 -11.30
C ASP A 13 -37.84 5.79 -10.34
N PRO A 14 -38.37 6.94 -9.88
CA PRO A 14 -37.62 7.92 -9.09
C PRO A 14 -37.10 7.35 -7.76
N ILE A 15 -37.74 6.31 -7.23
CA ILE A 15 -37.29 5.62 -6.01
C ILE A 15 -36.00 4.83 -6.27
N GLU A 16 -35.90 4.17 -7.43
CA GLU A 16 -34.70 3.43 -7.81
C GLU A 16 -33.53 4.37 -8.13
N GLU A 17 -33.81 5.54 -8.71
CA GLU A 17 -32.79 6.55 -9.00
C GLU A 17 -32.23 7.18 -7.72
N SER A 18 -33.08 7.49 -6.73
CA SER A 18 -32.66 7.96 -5.42
C SER A 18 -31.80 6.92 -4.68
N LEU A 19 -32.25 5.66 -4.69
CA LEU A 19 -31.52 4.53 -4.09
C LEU A 19 -30.14 4.34 -4.73
N ARG A 20 -30.07 4.39 -6.06
CA ARG A 20 -28.82 4.28 -6.81
C ARG A 20 -27.86 5.41 -6.46
N SER A 21 -28.36 6.64 -6.40
CA SER A 21 -27.55 7.81 -6.03
C SER A 21 -26.93 7.67 -4.64
N GLU A 22 -27.71 7.17 -3.67
CA GLU A 22 -27.22 6.97 -2.30
C GLU A 22 -26.13 5.89 -2.24
N ILE A 23 -26.31 4.78 -2.95
CA ILE A 23 -25.32 3.71 -3.06
C ILE A 23 -24.04 4.22 -3.74
N GLU A 24 -24.17 4.95 -4.86
CA GLU A 24 -23.03 5.54 -5.56
C GLU A 24 -22.25 6.52 -4.65
N ASN A 25 -22.96 7.33 -3.87
CA ASN A 25 -22.32 8.22 -2.90
C ASN A 25 -21.56 7.44 -1.82
N ALA A 26 -22.17 6.40 -1.26
CA ALA A 26 -21.53 5.53 -0.27
C ALA A 26 -20.27 4.85 -0.82
N LEU A 27 -20.35 4.33 -2.05
CA LEU A 27 -19.22 3.73 -2.76
C LEU A 27 -18.12 4.75 -3.01
N ASN A 28 -18.46 5.98 -3.41
CA ASN A 28 -17.49 7.05 -3.64
C ASN A 28 -16.75 7.46 -2.36
N ILE A 29 -17.48 7.57 -1.24
CA ILE A 29 -16.90 7.84 0.07
C ILE A 29 -15.95 6.70 0.47
N PHE A 30 -16.41 5.46 0.32
CA PHE A 30 -15.60 4.28 0.61
C PHE A 30 -14.36 4.17 -0.28
N ALA A 31 -14.47 4.43 -1.58
CA ALA A 31 -13.34 4.39 -2.49
C ALA A 31 -12.28 5.43 -2.13
N LYS A 32 -12.66 6.59 -1.59
CA LYS A 32 -11.72 7.68 -1.26
C LYS A 32 -11.03 7.49 0.09
N ARG A 33 -11.74 7.00 1.11
CA ARG A 33 -11.24 6.95 2.52
C ARG A 33 -11.70 5.70 3.29
N GLY A 34 -12.37 4.77 2.62
CA GLY A 34 -12.93 3.56 3.21
C GLY A 34 -11.93 2.42 3.33
N GLY A 35 -10.70 2.57 2.82
CA GLY A 35 -9.65 1.59 3.02
C GLY A 35 -9.45 1.35 4.51
N THR A 36 -9.67 0.12 4.94
CA THR A 36 -9.71 -0.24 6.37
C THR A 36 -8.33 -0.42 6.99
N LEU A 37 -7.29 -0.56 6.16
CA LEU A 37 -5.90 -0.67 6.63
C LEU A 37 -5.36 0.68 7.11
N PHE A 38 -5.51 1.74 6.32
CA PHE A 38 -4.86 3.03 6.58
C PHE A 38 -5.76 4.26 6.40
N HIS A 39 -7.08 4.06 6.24
CA HIS A 39 -8.03 5.12 5.83
C HIS A 39 -7.68 5.79 4.49
N GLU A 40 -7.03 5.03 3.62
CA GLU A 40 -6.61 5.47 2.29
C GLU A 40 -7.61 5.07 1.20
N LYS A 41 -7.29 5.50 -0.03
CA LYS A 41 -8.04 5.18 -1.23
C LYS A 41 -8.02 3.67 -1.48
N VAL A 42 -9.18 3.10 -1.75
CA VAL A 42 -9.31 1.73 -2.26
C VAL A 42 -9.06 1.74 -3.76
N ALA A 43 -8.14 0.90 -4.24
CA ALA A 43 -7.76 0.78 -5.64
C ALA A 43 -7.76 -0.68 -6.08
N PHE A 44 -7.91 -0.92 -7.39
CA PHE A 44 -7.89 -2.26 -7.99
C PHE A 44 -8.93 -3.23 -7.43
N THR A 45 -10.10 -2.72 -7.03
CA THR A 45 -11.19 -3.49 -6.44
C THR A 45 -12.44 -3.42 -7.31
N SER A 46 -13.10 -4.56 -7.52
CA SER A 46 -14.45 -4.62 -8.11
C SER A 46 -15.47 -4.81 -7.00
N ILE A 47 -16.54 -4.03 -7.01
CA ILE A 47 -17.62 -4.11 -6.03
C ILE A 47 -18.92 -4.42 -6.78
N HIS A 48 -19.57 -5.51 -6.39
CA HIS A 48 -20.86 -5.91 -6.94
C HIS A 48 -21.94 -5.73 -5.87
N VAL A 49 -22.93 -4.89 -6.16
CA VAL A 49 -24.03 -4.58 -5.23
C VAL A 49 -25.30 -5.27 -5.70
N LYS A 50 -25.93 -6.03 -4.80
CA LYS A 50 -27.26 -6.59 -5.01
C LYS A 50 -28.15 -6.10 -3.86
N VAL A 51 -29.19 -5.36 -4.20
CA VAL A 51 -30.18 -4.86 -3.24
C VAL A 51 -31.44 -5.69 -3.35
N SER A 52 -31.99 -6.09 -2.21
CA SER A 52 -33.28 -6.78 -2.12
C SER A 52 -34.01 -6.31 -0.87
N GLY A 53 -35.23 -5.83 -0.98
CA GLY A 53 -36.06 -5.37 0.14
C GLY A 53 -36.56 -3.93 -0.01
N THR A 54 -37.31 -3.46 0.99
CA THR A 54 -37.84 -2.09 1.10
C THR A 54 -36.80 -1.15 1.71
N THR A 55 -36.79 0.11 1.25
CA THR A 55 -35.88 1.18 1.70
C THR A 55 -36.12 1.56 3.16
N ASP A 56 -35.15 1.24 4.03
CA ASP A 56 -35.06 1.75 5.41
C ASP A 56 -34.42 3.14 5.45
N GLU A 57 -34.81 3.98 6.42
CA GLU A 57 -34.29 5.35 6.61
C GLU A 57 -32.78 5.42 6.94
N ASN A 58 -32.11 4.28 7.15
CA ASN A 58 -30.69 4.20 7.50
C ASN A 58 -29.83 3.40 6.50
N LEU A 59 -30.27 3.32 5.25
CA LEU A 59 -29.60 2.54 4.21
C LEU A 59 -28.10 2.84 4.09
N LEU A 60 -27.70 4.12 4.03
CA LEU A 60 -26.29 4.52 3.96
C LEU A 60 -25.43 3.91 5.06
N TYR A 61 -25.94 3.88 6.30
CA TYR A 61 -25.22 3.31 7.44
C TYR A 61 -25.03 1.80 7.27
N PHE A 62 -26.11 1.07 7.00
CA PHE A 62 -26.07 -0.39 6.84
C PHE A 62 -25.21 -0.79 5.65
N PHE A 63 -25.34 -0.10 4.52
CA PHE A 63 -24.55 -0.33 3.34
C PHE A 63 -23.06 -0.07 3.60
N SER A 64 -22.71 1.06 4.21
CA SER A 64 -21.31 1.38 4.55
C SER A 64 -20.70 0.34 5.50
N LYS A 65 -21.47 -0.16 6.47
CA LYS A 65 -21.04 -1.19 7.41
C LYS A 65 -20.82 -2.53 6.71
N ALA A 66 -21.77 -2.95 5.87
CA ALA A 66 -21.66 -4.17 5.07
C ALA A 66 -20.47 -4.12 4.09
N LEU A 67 -20.26 -2.97 3.46
CA LEU A 67 -19.16 -2.75 2.53
C LEU A 67 -17.80 -2.87 3.23
N LYS A 68 -17.61 -2.21 4.37
CA LYS A 68 -16.38 -2.32 5.18
C LYS A 68 -16.12 -3.76 5.63
N LYS A 69 -17.15 -4.45 6.12
CA LYS A 69 -17.03 -5.85 6.55
C LYS A 69 -16.62 -6.75 5.38
N THR A 70 -17.35 -6.67 4.26
CA THR A 70 -17.08 -7.49 3.07
C THR A 70 -15.67 -7.23 2.54
N TYR A 71 -15.23 -5.97 2.50
CA TYR A 71 -13.88 -5.62 2.09
C TYR A 71 -12.82 -6.23 3.03
N ASN A 72 -13.01 -6.16 4.35
CA ASN A 72 -12.11 -6.79 5.31
C ASN A 72 -12.04 -8.31 5.15
N ASP A 73 -13.17 -8.96 4.89
CA ASP A 73 -13.25 -10.41 4.70
C ASP A 73 -12.44 -10.87 3.47
N THR A 74 -12.21 -9.99 2.49
CA THR A 74 -11.32 -10.26 1.34
C THR A 74 -9.82 -10.21 1.67
N LYS A 75 -9.45 -9.84 2.91
CA LYS A 75 -8.06 -9.64 3.37
C LYS A 75 -7.34 -8.62 2.47
N PRO A 76 -7.72 -7.34 2.54
CA PRO A 76 -7.11 -6.32 1.71
C PRO A 76 -5.62 -6.23 2.01
N ILE A 77 -4.83 -5.89 0.99
CA ILE A 77 -3.39 -5.69 1.12
C ILE A 77 -3.03 -4.26 0.71
N PRO A 78 -1.94 -3.70 1.24
CA PRO A 78 -1.39 -2.46 0.71
C PRO A 78 -0.90 -2.66 -0.72
N ILE A 79 -0.94 -1.59 -1.50
CA ILE A 79 -0.31 -1.55 -2.81
C ILE A 79 0.68 -0.40 -2.87
N LEU A 80 1.95 -0.73 -3.06
CA LEU A 80 3.05 0.22 -2.99
C LEU A 80 3.51 0.60 -4.39
N LEU A 81 4.01 1.83 -4.49
CA LEU A 81 4.57 2.36 -5.73
C LEU A 81 6.08 2.09 -5.73
N TYR A 82 6.57 1.55 -6.85
CA TYR A 82 7.96 1.15 -7.00
C TYR A 82 8.66 1.94 -8.09
N TYR A 83 9.95 2.18 -7.87
CA TYR A 83 10.88 2.59 -8.92
C TYR A 83 11.65 1.37 -9.42
N LYS A 84 11.84 1.31 -10.75
CA LYS A 84 12.90 0.52 -11.36
C LYS A 84 14.18 1.35 -11.34
N ILE A 85 15.23 0.76 -10.80
CA ILE A 85 16.54 1.38 -10.68
C ILE A 85 17.49 0.61 -11.57
N GLN A 86 18.23 1.33 -12.42
CA GLN A 86 19.44 0.84 -13.07
C GLN A 86 20.61 1.53 -12.38
N LEU A 87 21.35 0.78 -11.58
CA LEU A 87 22.50 1.26 -10.82
C LEU A 87 23.78 0.79 -11.50
N SER A 88 24.62 1.73 -11.94
CA SER A 88 25.97 1.46 -12.40
C SER A 88 26.95 1.74 -11.26
N ILE A 89 27.74 0.74 -10.85
CA ILE A 89 28.70 0.85 -9.74
C ILE A 89 29.99 0.09 -10.05
N ILE A 90 31.13 0.58 -9.55
CA ILE A 90 32.41 -0.11 -9.69
C ILE A 90 32.46 -1.40 -8.85
N GLU A 91 33.19 -2.40 -9.35
CA GLU A 91 33.35 -3.73 -8.75
C GLU A 91 33.69 -3.70 -7.24
N ASP A 92 34.66 -2.87 -6.84
CA ASP A 92 35.13 -2.75 -5.44
C ASP A 92 34.04 -2.35 -4.43
N LEU A 93 32.94 -1.76 -4.91
CA LEU A 93 31.84 -1.26 -4.09
C LEU A 93 30.59 -2.15 -4.13
N LEU A 94 30.55 -3.15 -5.02
CA LEU A 94 29.37 -3.99 -5.25
C LEU A 94 28.90 -4.69 -3.96
N GLY A 95 29.83 -5.32 -3.22
CA GLY A 95 29.49 -6.00 -1.97
C GLY A 95 28.92 -5.06 -0.90
N LYS A 96 29.40 -3.81 -0.84
CA LYS A 96 28.83 -2.79 0.07
C LYS A 96 27.44 -2.35 -0.38
N CYS A 97 27.24 -2.26 -1.69
CA CYS A 97 25.93 -1.96 -2.26
C CYS A 97 24.90 -3.03 -1.92
N TYR A 98 25.22 -4.32 -2.11
CA TYR A 98 24.30 -5.40 -1.74
C TYR A 98 23.97 -5.44 -0.25
N LYS A 99 24.98 -5.19 0.60
CA LYS A 99 24.76 -5.04 2.05
C LYS A 99 23.80 -3.89 2.36
N LEU A 100 23.88 -2.78 1.62
CA LEU A 100 22.94 -1.66 1.75
C LEU A 100 21.55 -2.05 1.25
N LEU A 101 21.44 -2.58 0.04
CA LEU A 101 20.19 -2.99 -0.60
C LEU A 101 19.38 -3.96 0.26
N SER A 102 20.03 -4.89 0.95
CA SER A 102 19.38 -5.85 1.85
C SER A 102 18.51 -5.20 2.94
N ARG A 103 18.74 -3.92 3.27
CA ARG A 103 17.97 -3.15 4.26
C ARG A 103 16.70 -2.52 3.70
N TYR A 104 16.58 -2.41 2.38
CA TYR A 104 15.54 -1.62 1.71
C TYR A 104 14.50 -2.45 0.94
N LYS A 105 14.34 -3.74 1.31
CA LYS A 105 13.36 -4.65 0.70
C LYS A 105 13.35 -4.58 -0.84
N TYR A 106 14.54 -4.58 -1.43
CA TYR A 106 14.72 -4.51 -2.88
C TYR A 106 14.38 -5.85 -3.55
N LYS A 107 14.02 -5.79 -4.83
CA LYS A 107 13.86 -6.99 -5.66
C LYS A 107 14.78 -6.90 -6.86
N LEU A 108 15.79 -7.76 -6.90
CA LEU A 108 16.71 -7.87 -8.03
C LEU A 108 15.96 -8.34 -9.29
N ILE A 109 16.27 -7.70 -10.42
CA ILE A 109 15.78 -8.08 -11.74
C ILE A 109 16.88 -8.84 -12.46
N ASP A 110 18.02 -8.18 -12.63
CA ASP A 110 19.22 -8.73 -13.25
C ASP A 110 20.47 -7.97 -12.79
N GLU A 111 21.62 -8.54 -13.10
CA GLU A 111 22.94 -7.95 -12.93
C GLU A 111 23.76 -8.27 -14.18
N ASP A 112 24.46 -7.28 -14.72
CA ASP A 112 25.42 -7.44 -15.81
C ASP A 112 26.76 -6.80 -15.43
N PHE A 113 27.85 -7.33 -15.98
CA PHE A 113 29.20 -6.84 -15.74
C PHE A 113 29.86 -6.38 -17.04
N ASP A 114 30.13 -5.08 -17.13
CA ASP A 114 30.94 -4.52 -18.21
C ASP A 114 32.43 -4.72 -17.90
N GLU A 115 33.01 -5.76 -18.49
CA GLU A 115 34.43 -6.08 -18.33
C GLU A 115 35.38 -4.96 -18.76
N ARG A 116 34.98 -4.12 -19.72
CA ARG A 116 35.82 -3.04 -20.27
C ARG A 116 35.96 -1.91 -19.28
N ASN A 117 34.86 -1.53 -18.65
CA ASN A 117 34.80 -0.41 -17.71
C ASN A 117 34.93 -0.86 -16.25
N LYS A 118 34.88 -2.16 -15.96
CA LYS A 118 34.88 -2.74 -14.60
C LYS A 118 33.71 -2.21 -13.75
N ILE A 119 32.55 -2.09 -14.40
CA ILE A 119 31.31 -1.58 -13.82
C ILE A 119 30.27 -2.68 -13.84
N PHE A 120 29.56 -2.83 -12.73
CA PHE A 120 28.34 -3.63 -12.64
C PHE A 120 27.14 -2.73 -12.91
N GLU A 121 26.23 -3.22 -13.73
CA GLU A 121 24.88 -2.69 -13.87
C GLU A 121 23.90 -3.59 -13.13
N VAL A 122 23.36 -3.07 -12.02
CA VAL A 122 22.42 -3.80 -11.17
C VAL A 122 21.02 -3.20 -11.39
N ASN A 123 20.11 -4.01 -11.92
CA ASN A 123 18.72 -3.61 -12.12
C ASN A 123 17.83 -4.18 -11.02
N PHE A 124 17.08 -3.32 -10.33
CA PHE A 124 16.22 -3.76 -9.23
C PHE A 124 15.00 -2.86 -9.04
N TYR A 125 13.99 -3.37 -8.34
CA TYR A 125 12.88 -2.57 -7.82
C TYR A 125 13.13 -2.15 -6.38
N ILE A 126 12.78 -0.91 -6.06
CA ILE A 126 12.75 -0.37 -4.70
C ILE A 126 11.44 0.38 -4.47
N GLN A 127 10.91 0.33 -3.25
CA GLN A 127 9.74 1.11 -2.87
C GLN A 127 10.07 2.61 -2.95
N ARG A 128 9.16 3.40 -3.52
CA ARG A 128 9.38 4.84 -3.76
C ARG A 128 9.65 5.63 -2.48
N ASN A 129 8.98 5.31 -1.39
CA ASN A 129 9.17 5.95 -0.08
C ASN A 129 10.57 5.68 0.50
N LEU A 130 11.23 4.59 0.12
CA LEU A 130 12.55 4.21 0.59
C LEU A 130 13.70 4.76 -0.26
N PHE A 131 13.41 5.21 -1.48
CA PHE A 131 14.42 5.57 -2.48
C PHE A 131 15.35 6.71 -2.01
N ASN A 132 14.81 7.80 -1.46
CA ASN A 132 15.62 8.96 -1.07
C ASN A 132 16.65 8.60 0.01
N GLN A 133 16.22 7.84 1.02
CA GLN A 133 17.10 7.38 2.09
C GLN A 133 18.18 6.43 1.55
N PHE A 134 17.78 5.47 0.70
CA PHE A 134 18.71 4.58 0.02
C PHE A 134 19.76 5.35 -0.78
N HIS A 135 19.34 6.33 -1.59
CA HIS A 135 20.23 7.14 -2.42
C HIS A 135 21.26 7.92 -1.58
N ASP A 136 20.82 8.53 -0.48
CA ASP A 136 21.72 9.28 0.40
C ASP A 136 22.73 8.37 1.13
N GLU A 137 22.31 7.19 1.56
CA GLU A 137 23.22 6.20 2.15
C GLU A 137 24.17 5.61 1.11
N LEU A 138 23.69 5.34 -0.11
CA LEU A 138 24.53 4.88 -1.20
C LEU A 138 25.60 5.91 -1.52
N LYS A 139 25.25 7.20 -1.55
CA LYS A 139 26.22 8.29 -1.77
C LYS A 139 27.30 8.33 -0.69
N LYS A 140 26.96 8.09 0.58
CA LYS A 140 27.95 8.01 1.67
C LYS A 140 28.86 6.80 1.52
N VAL A 141 28.30 5.62 1.24
CA VAL A 141 29.04 4.35 1.15
C VAL A 141 29.96 4.30 -0.07
N SER A 142 29.50 4.83 -1.19
CA SER A 142 30.24 4.85 -2.46
C SER A 142 31.13 6.08 -2.63
N LYS A 143 31.04 7.07 -1.73
CA LYS A 143 31.63 8.41 -1.90
C LYS A 143 31.21 9.09 -3.21
N GLY A 144 30.01 8.77 -3.72
CA GLY A 144 29.49 9.29 -4.98
C GLY A 144 29.97 8.57 -6.24
N LEU A 145 30.69 7.44 -6.12
CA LEU A 145 31.18 6.66 -7.25
C LEU A 145 30.12 5.67 -7.77
N PHE A 146 29.01 6.20 -8.28
CA PHE A 146 27.94 5.43 -8.88
C PHE A 146 27.10 6.31 -9.84
N SER A 147 26.31 5.67 -10.69
CA SER A 147 25.28 6.32 -11.49
C SER A 147 23.95 5.61 -11.29
N ILE A 148 22.86 6.36 -11.17
CA ILE A 148 21.52 5.80 -11.05
C ILE A 148 20.64 6.39 -12.17
N LYS A 149 19.93 5.50 -12.86
CA LYS A 149 18.73 5.86 -13.62
C LYS A 149 17.52 5.29 -12.91
N THR A 150 16.46 6.08 -12.85
CA THR A 150 15.21 5.73 -12.18
C THR A 150 14.04 5.86 -13.13
N GLU A 151 13.15 4.87 -13.10
CA GLU A 151 11.91 4.84 -13.86
C GLU A 151 10.74 4.51 -12.92
N GLU A 152 9.65 5.27 -13.00
CA GLU A 152 8.45 4.98 -12.23
C GLU A 152 7.65 3.86 -12.87
N MET A 153 7.56 2.71 -12.19
CA MET A 153 6.83 1.55 -12.68
C MET A 153 5.35 1.55 -12.29
N GLY A 154 4.98 2.42 -11.34
CA GLY A 154 3.65 2.43 -10.73
C GLY A 154 3.51 1.40 -9.63
N PHE A 155 2.31 0.83 -9.54
CA PHE A 155 1.91 -0.06 -8.44
C PHE A 155 2.27 -1.52 -8.76
N LEU A 156 3.05 -2.15 -7.87
CA LEU A 156 3.39 -3.57 -7.99
C LEU A 156 2.76 -4.36 -6.83
N ARG A 157 2.26 -5.55 -7.14
CA ARG A 157 1.76 -6.52 -6.17
C ARG A 157 2.69 -7.73 -6.18
N TYR A 158 3.11 -8.16 -5.00
CA TYR A 158 3.83 -9.42 -4.81
C TYR A 158 2.91 -10.41 -4.09
N GLU A 159 2.61 -11.53 -4.75
CA GLU A 159 1.56 -12.47 -4.31
C GLU A 159 1.92 -13.26 -3.05
N ASN A 160 3.20 -13.30 -2.67
CA ASN A 160 3.71 -14.11 -1.55
C ASN A 160 4.36 -13.29 -0.43
N GLU A 161 4.14 -11.96 -0.40
CA GLU A 161 4.72 -11.11 0.64
C GLU A 161 3.79 -11.05 1.87
N ASP A 162 4.33 -11.30 3.06
CA ASP A 162 3.62 -11.08 4.31
C ASP A 162 3.65 -9.59 4.65
N TRP A 163 2.47 -8.97 4.63
CA TRP A 163 2.30 -7.54 4.86
C TRP A 163 2.04 -7.20 6.33
N THR A 164 1.95 -8.19 7.22
CA THR A 164 1.54 -8.00 8.62
C THR A 164 2.42 -6.98 9.34
N GLU A 165 3.74 -7.20 9.35
CA GLU A 165 4.71 -6.31 10.02
C GLU A 165 4.68 -4.89 9.43
N PHE A 166 4.55 -4.77 8.10
CA PHE A 166 4.46 -3.47 7.43
C PHE A 166 3.19 -2.73 7.83
N ILE A 167 2.03 -3.41 7.81
CA ILE A 167 0.73 -2.82 8.17
C ILE A 167 0.76 -2.35 9.62
N GLU A 168 1.23 -3.17 10.55
CA GLU A 168 1.32 -2.82 11.97
C GLU A 168 2.23 -1.60 12.19
N THR A 169 3.40 -1.60 11.56
CA THR A 169 4.37 -0.49 11.67
C THR A 169 3.76 0.82 11.14
N GLU A 170 3.15 0.78 9.96
CA GLU A 170 2.51 1.96 9.36
C GLU A 170 1.30 2.44 10.16
N GLN A 171 0.48 1.54 10.68
CA GLN A 171 -0.65 1.89 11.54
C GLN A 171 -0.18 2.58 12.82
N LYS A 172 0.91 2.10 13.44
CA LYS A 172 1.51 2.76 14.61
C LYS A 172 2.05 4.15 14.28
N ILE A 173 2.80 4.30 13.19
CA ILE A 173 3.33 5.60 12.75
C ILE A 173 2.19 6.61 12.52
N ARG A 174 1.06 6.13 12.02
CA ARG A 174 -0.14 6.94 11.73
C ARG A 174 -1.06 7.14 12.94
N GLY A 175 -0.77 6.54 14.08
CA GLY A 175 -1.62 6.60 15.28
C GLY A 175 -2.98 5.93 15.09
N LEU A 176 -3.06 4.89 14.27
CA LEU A 176 -4.28 4.08 14.04
C LEU A 176 -4.41 2.92 15.02
N ILE A 177 -3.30 2.57 15.68
CA ILE A 177 -3.26 1.65 16.82
C ILE A 177 -2.71 2.45 17.99
N ASP A 178 -3.48 2.50 19.09
CA ASP A 178 -2.96 2.96 20.37
C ASP A 178 -2.20 1.80 21.01
N ASP A 179 -0.90 2.02 21.31
CA ASP A 179 -0.15 1.15 22.23
C ASP A 179 -0.60 1.43 23.68
N GLU A 180 -1.91 1.46 23.93
CA GLU A 180 -2.46 1.68 25.26
C GLU A 180 -2.24 0.41 26.09
N ILE A 181 -1.11 0.38 26.80
CA ILE A 181 -0.96 -0.45 28.01
C ILE A 181 -1.91 0.17 29.04
N VAL A 182 -3.18 -0.21 29.00
CA VAL A 182 -4.07 0.00 30.14
C VAL A 182 -3.50 -0.84 31.27
N ILE A 183 -2.83 -0.19 32.22
CA ILE A 183 -2.41 -0.85 33.47
C ILE A 183 -3.69 -1.27 34.17
N VAL A 184 -4.01 -2.56 34.06
CA VAL A 184 -5.27 -3.16 34.56
C VAL A 184 -5.40 -3.06 36.09
N ASP A 185 -4.29 -2.83 36.81
CA ASP A 185 -4.26 -2.69 38.28
C ASP A 185 -3.47 -1.42 38.72
N PRO A 186 -4.11 -0.25 38.85
CA PRO A 186 -3.47 0.92 39.46
C PRO A 186 -3.06 0.69 40.93
N GLU A 187 -3.66 -0.30 41.61
CA GLU A 187 -3.42 -0.60 43.03
C GLU A 187 -2.03 -1.19 43.32
N LYS A 188 -1.37 -1.83 42.33
CA LYS A 188 -0.06 -2.48 42.51
C LYS A 188 1.14 -1.54 42.39
N GLN A 189 0.96 -0.26 42.03
CA GLN A 189 2.07 0.71 41.96
C GLN A 189 2.55 1.20 43.34
N ARG A 190 1.71 1.14 44.39
CA ARG A 190 2.10 1.60 45.73
C ARG A 190 2.87 0.57 46.56
N THR A 191 2.88 -0.71 46.17
CA THR A 191 3.54 -1.78 46.94
C THR A 191 4.96 -2.11 46.47
N GLN A 192 5.45 -1.54 45.36
CA GLN A 192 6.85 -1.69 44.92
C GLN A 192 7.79 -0.55 45.37
N LYS A 193 7.26 0.45 46.08
CA LYS A 193 8.07 1.46 46.79
C LYS A 193 7.82 1.37 48.29
N LYS A 194 8.20 0.25 48.92
CA LYS A 194 8.52 0.16 50.34
C LYS A 194 9.62 -0.88 50.54
#